data_AF-A0A6B3NT64-F1
#
_entry.id   AF-A0A6B3NT64-F1
#
_cell.length_a   1.000
_cell.length_b   1.000
_cell.length_c   1.000
_cell.angle_alpha   90.00
_cell.angle_beta   90.00
_cell.angle_gamma   90.00
#
_symmetry.space_group_name_H-M   'P 1'
#
loop_
_entity.id
_entity.type
_entity.pdbx_description
1 polymer ?
#
loop_
_entity_poly.entity_id
_entity_poly.type
_entity_poly.pdbx_seq_one_letter_code
_entity_poly.pdbx_strand_id
1 'polypeptide(L)'
;MRAKDILEILVPIFCVLVAWRVTPIFWRFFKVWFNGIRYRCSARPIRQLSEQEREALAFLGGPAYHFRALVGVTDLPWKKLAHVTGRRAQVYRLQGPLQTWGYAVHHFGEVHRCIQGVEVHMPLENIEDKTAPHNVVEVLFSKGVAIILTCNGRPSLVETMHHWQTLLLPPAQADAAKPHA
;
A
#
# COMPACT_ATOMS: atom_id res chain seq x y z
N MET A 1 -45.75 25.22 15.12
CA MET A 1 -44.31 25.24 15.48
C MET A 1 -43.63 26.30 14.65
N ARG A 2 -42.81 27.16 15.27
CA ARG A 2 -42.01 28.15 14.54
C ARG A 2 -40.83 27.43 13.90
N ALA A 3 -40.32 27.93 12.76
CA ALA A 3 -39.16 27.34 12.07
C ALA A 3 -37.93 27.15 12.99
N LYS A 4 -37.81 28.01 14.01
CA LYS A 4 -36.76 27.96 15.04
C LYS A 4 -36.85 26.70 15.92
N ASP A 5 -38.06 26.30 16.31
CA ASP A 5 -38.30 25.11 17.16
C ASP A 5 -37.97 23.81 16.41
N ILE A 6 -38.18 23.79 15.10
CA ILE A 6 -37.86 22.64 14.23
C ILE A 6 -36.33 22.51 14.07
N LEU A 7 -35.61 23.63 13.91
CA LEU A 7 -34.16 23.63 13.76
C LEU A 7 -33.45 23.21 15.06
N GLU A 8 -33.92 23.67 16.21
CA GLU A 8 -33.37 23.32 17.53
C GLU A 8 -33.50 21.82 17.85
N ILE A 9 -34.47 21.12 17.25
CA ILE A 9 -34.65 19.67 17.39
C ILE A 9 -33.87 18.89 16.31
N LEU A 10 -33.85 19.38 15.07
CA LEU A 10 -33.19 18.68 13.96
C LEU A 10 -31.66 18.67 14.08
N VAL A 11 -31.05 19.77 14.57
CA VAL A 11 -29.59 19.88 14.73
C VAL A 11 -29.03 18.80 15.68
N PRO A 12 -29.52 18.62 16.92
CA PRO A 12 -28.99 17.60 17.81
C PRO A 12 -29.25 16.18 17.30
N ILE A 13 -30.40 15.91 16.67
CA ILE A 13 -30.68 14.61 16.03
C ILE A 13 -29.64 14.34 14.91
N PHE A 14 -29.37 15.34 14.08
CA PHE A 14 -28.34 15.23 13.04
C PHE A 14 -26.94 15.01 13.63
N CYS A 15 -26.57 15.75 14.68
CA CYS A 15 -25.30 15.56 15.38
C CYS A 15 -25.15 14.15 15.96
N VAL A 16 -26.20 13.58 16.56
CA VAL A 16 -26.20 12.20 17.08
C VAL A 16 -26.07 11.19 15.95
N LEU A 17 -26.77 11.39 14.81
CA LEU A 17 -26.65 10.52 13.64
C LEU A 17 -25.24 10.57 13.03
N VAL A 18 -24.64 11.76 12.95
CA VAL A 18 -23.26 11.93 12.49
C VAL A 18 -22.29 11.26 13.46
N ALA A 19 -22.40 11.50 14.77
CA ALA A 19 -21.55 10.85 15.76
C ALA A 19 -21.69 9.33 15.69
N TRP A 20 -22.91 8.80 15.64
CA TRP A 20 -23.15 7.36 15.57
C TRP A 20 -22.61 6.72 14.29
N ARG A 21 -22.61 7.44 13.16
CA ARG A 21 -22.02 6.95 11.90
C ARG A 21 -20.51 7.12 11.82
N VAL A 22 -19.96 8.21 12.34
CA VAL A 22 -18.54 8.55 12.23
C VAL A 22 -17.71 7.81 13.28
N THR A 23 -18.21 7.64 14.51
CA THR A 23 -17.47 6.99 15.60
C THR A 23 -17.02 5.56 15.24
N PRO A 24 -17.85 4.66 14.66
CA PRO A 24 -17.40 3.34 14.24
C PRO A 24 -16.33 3.38 13.16
N ILE A 25 -16.44 4.31 12.21
CA ILE A 25 -15.47 4.51 11.14
C ILE A 25 -14.13 4.95 11.74
N PHE A 26 -14.15 6.02 12.54
CA PHE A 26 -12.98 6.52 13.25
C PHE A 26 -12.32 5.43 14.10
N TRP A 27 -13.10 4.65 14.84
CA TRP A 27 -12.60 3.57 15.67
C TRP A 27 -11.93 2.47 14.85
N ARG A 28 -12.46 2.17 13.66
CA ARG A 28 -11.85 1.22 12.72
C ARG A 28 -10.46 1.72 12.31
N PHE A 29 -10.32 2.97 11.88
CA PHE A 29 -9.04 3.57 11.49
C PHE A 29 -8.06 3.62 12.67
N PHE A 30 -8.53 4.05 13.84
CA PHE A 30 -7.72 4.10 15.06
C PHE A 30 -7.18 2.72 15.44
N LYS A 31 -8.02 1.68 15.39
CA LYS A 31 -7.59 0.29 15.66
C LYS A 31 -6.52 -0.18 14.70
N VAL A 32 -6.68 0.10 13.41
CA VAL A 32 -5.70 -0.32 12.40
C VAL A 32 -4.37 0.40 12.58
N TRP A 33 -4.41 1.71 12.80
CA TRP A 33 -3.22 2.51 13.11
C TRP A 33 -2.51 2.02 14.38
N PHE A 34 -3.27 1.81 15.47
CA PHE A 34 -2.73 1.36 16.75
C PHE A 34 -2.11 -0.04 16.65
N ASN A 35 -2.76 -0.97 15.93
CA ASN A 35 -2.22 -2.29 15.66
C ASN A 35 -0.94 -2.23 14.83
N GLY A 36 -0.87 -1.35 13.83
CA GLY A 36 0.35 -1.08 13.06
C GLY A 36 1.53 -0.65 13.95
N ILE A 37 1.29 0.28 14.88
CA ILE A 37 2.29 0.72 15.86
C ILE A 37 2.71 -0.44 16.77
N ARG A 38 1.73 -1.12 17.37
CA ARG A 38 1.98 -2.22 18.32
C ARG A 38 2.78 -3.35 17.67
N TYR A 39 2.42 -3.70 16.43
CA TYR A 39 3.15 -4.69 15.65
C TYR A 39 4.58 -4.23 15.39
N ARG A 40 4.80 -3.02 14.89
CA ARG A 40 6.15 -2.51 14.59
C ARG A 40 7.06 -2.45 15.82
N CYS A 41 6.49 -2.15 16.99
CA CYS A 41 7.24 -2.11 18.25
C CYS A 41 7.63 -3.50 18.78
N SER A 42 6.88 -4.55 18.44
CA SER A 42 7.06 -5.90 18.99
C SER A 42 7.66 -6.90 18.00
N ALA A 43 7.46 -6.67 16.70
CA ALA A 43 7.91 -7.56 15.65
C ALA A 43 9.42 -7.50 15.46
N ARG A 44 10.01 -8.68 15.25
CA ARG A 44 11.42 -8.79 14.87
C ARG A 44 11.52 -8.70 13.33
N PRO A 45 12.48 -7.93 12.81
CA PRO A 45 12.74 -7.90 11.38
C PRO A 45 13.24 -9.27 10.92
N ILE A 46 12.80 -9.71 9.74
CA ILE A 46 13.19 -11.00 9.18
C ILE A 46 14.42 -10.89 8.28
N ARG A 47 14.59 -9.75 7.60
CA ARG A 47 15.72 -9.48 6.70
C ARG A 47 15.82 -7.98 6.42
N GLN A 48 16.85 -7.60 5.66
CA GLN A 48 16.98 -6.27 5.08
C GLN A 48 16.38 -6.25 3.66
N LEU A 49 16.02 -5.05 3.22
CA LEU A 49 15.57 -4.75 1.87
C LEU A 49 16.66 -5.11 0.85
N SER A 50 16.31 -5.92 -0.15
CA SER A 50 17.22 -6.38 -1.21
C SER A 50 17.53 -5.26 -2.20
N GLU A 51 18.56 -5.44 -3.03
CA GLU A 51 18.92 -4.48 -4.08
C GLU A 51 17.82 -4.36 -5.14
N GLN A 52 17.26 -5.48 -5.60
CA GLN A 52 16.12 -5.50 -6.53
C GLN A 52 14.89 -4.78 -5.98
N GLU A 53 14.59 -4.93 -4.69
CA GLU A 53 13.49 -4.20 -4.05
C GLU A 53 13.77 -2.70 -3.98
N ARG A 54 15.03 -2.29 -3.76
CA ARG A 54 15.42 -0.87 -3.79
C ARG A 54 15.29 -0.28 -5.19
N GLU A 55 15.71 -1.02 -6.21
CA GLU A 55 15.55 -0.62 -7.61
C GLU A 55 14.06 -0.43 -7.95
N ALA A 56 13.20 -1.37 -7.53
CA ALA A 56 11.77 -1.27 -7.72
C ALA A 56 11.16 -0.04 -7.01
N LEU A 57 11.57 0.25 -5.76
CA LEU A 57 11.15 1.47 -5.07
C LEU A 57 11.66 2.74 -5.75
N ALA A 58 12.89 2.73 -6.30
CA ALA A 58 13.46 3.86 -7.03
C ALA A 58 12.70 4.10 -8.34
N PHE A 59 12.35 3.04 -9.05
CA PHE A 59 11.57 3.09 -10.28
C PHE A 59 10.16 3.67 -10.02
N LEU A 60 9.46 3.15 -9.01
CA LEU A 60 8.13 3.64 -8.59
C LEU A 60 8.15 5.08 -8.06
N GLY A 61 9.30 5.53 -7.55
CA GLY A 61 9.52 6.89 -7.06
C GLY A 61 10.05 7.87 -8.12
N GLY A 62 10.44 7.40 -9.30
CA GLY A 62 11.07 8.20 -10.35
C GLY A 62 10.34 8.02 -11.68
N PRO A 63 10.82 7.15 -12.59
CA PRO A 63 10.23 6.93 -13.92
C PRO A 63 8.72 6.70 -13.92
N ALA A 64 8.19 5.93 -12.95
CA ALA A 64 6.75 5.65 -12.85
C ALA A 64 5.98 6.67 -11.97
N TYR A 65 6.62 7.74 -11.48
CA TYR A 65 6.01 8.73 -10.60
C TYR A 65 4.78 9.41 -11.21
N HIS A 66 4.88 9.85 -12.46
CA HIS A 66 3.78 10.55 -13.14
C HIS A 66 2.57 9.64 -13.35
N PHE A 67 2.80 8.38 -13.69
CA PHE A 67 1.75 7.38 -13.82
C PHE A 67 1.12 7.06 -12.47
N ARG A 68 1.92 6.93 -11.42
CA ARG A 68 1.42 6.79 -10.05
C ARG A 68 0.52 7.96 -9.64
N ALA A 69 0.90 9.19 -9.99
CA ALA A 69 0.11 10.39 -9.70
C ALA A 69 -1.21 10.42 -10.48
N LEU A 70 -1.21 9.99 -11.75
CA LEU A 70 -2.42 9.89 -12.57
C LEU A 70 -3.41 8.83 -12.07
N VAL A 71 -2.88 7.79 -11.42
CA VAL A 71 -3.63 6.61 -11.01
C VAL A 71 -4.06 6.68 -9.53
N GLY A 72 -3.83 7.83 -8.88
CA GLY A 72 -4.41 8.14 -7.57
C GLY A 72 -3.85 7.34 -6.40
N VAL A 73 -2.57 6.97 -6.44
CA VAL A 73 -1.92 6.18 -5.38
C VAL A 73 -1.50 7.06 -4.19
N THR A 74 -1.63 6.53 -2.97
CA THR A 74 -1.07 6.97 -1.70
C THR A 74 0.34 7.55 -1.90
N ASP A 75 0.51 8.79 -1.46
CA ASP A 75 1.77 9.52 -1.60
C ASP A 75 2.82 9.07 -0.57
N LEU A 76 3.36 7.88 -0.83
CA LEU A 76 4.50 7.35 -0.12
C LEU A 76 5.80 7.95 -0.69
N PRO A 77 6.84 8.13 0.14
CA PRO A 77 8.11 8.72 -0.30
C PRO A 77 8.98 7.66 -1.00
N TRP A 78 8.46 6.99 -2.04
CA TRP A 78 9.06 5.84 -2.74
C TRP A 78 10.54 6.01 -3.06
N LYS A 79 10.91 7.13 -3.68
CA LYS A 79 12.30 7.46 -4.02
C LYS A 79 13.21 7.51 -2.78
N LYS A 80 12.72 8.02 -1.65
CA LYS A 80 13.48 8.03 -0.39
C LYS A 80 13.60 6.63 0.20
N LEU A 81 12.58 5.79 0.03
CA LEU A 81 12.57 4.40 0.52
C LEU A 81 13.60 3.53 -0.21
N ALA A 82 13.88 3.79 -1.49
CA ALA A 82 14.94 3.09 -2.21
C ALA A 82 16.34 3.23 -1.56
N HIS A 83 16.59 4.34 -0.87
CA HIS A 83 17.89 4.66 -0.28
C HIS A 83 17.92 4.51 1.24
N VAL A 84 16.87 3.93 1.86
CA VAL A 84 16.88 3.71 3.31
C VAL A 84 17.89 2.64 3.70
N THR A 85 18.49 2.81 4.87
CA THR A 85 19.46 1.89 5.47
C THR A 85 19.12 1.60 6.93
N GLY A 86 19.79 0.58 7.51
CA GLY A 86 19.66 0.24 8.92
C GLY A 86 18.24 -0.18 9.31
N ARG A 87 17.70 0.38 10.40
CA ARG A 87 16.35 0.04 10.90
C ARG A 87 15.23 0.38 9.92
N ARG A 88 15.43 1.36 9.04
CA ARG A 88 14.41 1.80 8.08
C ARG A 88 14.29 0.90 6.86
N ALA A 89 15.32 0.09 6.57
CA ALA A 89 15.33 -0.91 5.50
C ALA A 89 14.94 -2.32 5.96
N GLN A 90 14.48 -2.44 7.21
CA GLN A 90 14.06 -3.72 7.77
C GLN A 90 12.73 -4.18 7.18
N VAL A 91 12.69 -5.46 6.82
CA VAL A 91 11.51 -6.15 6.30
C VAL A 91 10.89 -6.97 7.43
N TYR A 92 9.56 -6.96 7.48
CA TYR A 92 8.75 -7.62 8.49
C TYR A 92 7.79 -8.61 7.85
N ARG A 93 7.31 -9.58 8.63
CA ARG A 93 6.44 -10.66 8.14
C ARG A 93 5.07 -10.62 8.82
N LEU A 94 4.03 -10.34 8.05
CA LEU A 94 2.64 -10.41 8.47
C LEU A 94 2.01 -11.73 8.03
N GLN A 95 1.12 -12.29 8.84
CA GLN A 95 0.49 -13.58 8.57
C GLN A 95 -1.02 -13.57 8.81
N GLY A 96 -1.79 -14.14 7.88
CA GLY A 96 -3.25 -14.26 8.02
C GLY A 96 -4.02 -13.90 6.76
N PRO A 97 -5.35 -13.78 6.85
CA PRO A 97 -6.18 -13.40 5.71
C PRO A 97 -5.88 -11.95 5.31
N LEU A 98 -5.76 -11.71 4.01
CA LEU A 98 -5.65 -10.37 3.46
C LEU A 98 -7.06 -9.84 3.23
N GLN A 99 -7.49 -8.91 4.08
CA GLN A 99 -8.84 -8.35 4.03
C GLN A 99 -8.83 -7.03 3.27
N THR A 100 -9.90 -6.73 2.52
CA THR A 100 -10.08 -5.39 1.94
C THR A 100 -10.24 -4.36 3.05
N TRP A 101 -9.47 -3.29 2.97
CA TRP A 101 -9.45 -2.20 3.94
C TRP A 101 -9.52 -0.87 3.21
N GLY A 102 -10.26 0.12 3.70
CA GLY A 102 -10.28 1.45 3.06
C GLY A 102 -10.93 1.48 1.67
N TYR A 103 -10.45 2.39 0.81
CA TYR A 103 -10.93 2.59 -0.57
C TYR A 103 -10.30 1.55 -1.53
N ALA A 104 -11.06 1.12 -2.53
CA ALA A 104 -10.58 0.21 -3.57
C ALA A 104 -10.92 0.78 -4.95
N VAL A 105 -9.92 0.96 -5.82
CA VAL A 105 -10.17 1.23 -7.25
C VAL A 105 -9.17 0.51 -8.17
N HIS A 106 -9.69 -0.41 -8.97
CA HIS A 106 -9.07 -0.99 -10.19
C HIS A 106 -9.69 -0.29 -11.43
N HIS A 107 -9.07 -0.15 -12.60
CA HIS A 107 -8.34 -1.14 -13.42
C HIS A 107 -6.81 -0.93 -13.48
N PHE A 108 -6.28 0.12 -12.85
CA PHE A 108 -4.82 0.34 -12.74
C PHE A 108 -4.39 0.94 -11.38
N GLY A 109 -5.30 1.14 -10.42
CA GLY A 109 -5.08 1.91 -9.17
C GLY A 109 -5.10 1.14 -7.86
N GLU A 110 -5.25 1.88 -6.76
CA GLU A 110 -4.98 1.40 -5.39
C GLU A 110 -6.01 0.44 -4.81
N VAL A 111 -5.49 -0.60 -4.15
CA VAL A 111 -6.24 -1.45 -3.24
C VAL A 111 -5.58 -1.41 -1.87
N HIS A 112 -6.26 -0.79 -0.92
CA HIS A 112 -5.88 -0.85 0.47
C HIS A 112 -6.33 -2.20 1.04
N ARG A 113 -5.42 -2.88 1.73
CA ARG A 113 -5.73 -4.13 2.42
C ARG A 113 -5.30 -4.02 3.87
N CYS A 114 -5.80 -4.91 4.70
CA CYS A 114 -5.26 -5.10 6.04
C CYS A 114 -4.99 -6.58 6.31
N ILE A 115 -3.95 -6.83 7.10
CA ILE A 115 -3.57 -8.16 7.57
C ILE A 115 -3.12 -8.02 9.03
N GLN A 116 -3.65 -8.87 9.92
CA GLN A 116 -3.46 -8.74 11.38
C GLN A 116 -3.83 -7.36 11.94
N GLY A 117 -4.79 -6.68 11.29
CA GLY A 117 -5.17 -5.32 11.66
C GLY A 117 -4.11 -4.26 11.34
N VAL A 118 -3.07 -4.58 10.56
CA VAL A 118 -2.09 -3.62 10.02
C VAL A 118 -2.51 -3.22 8.62
N GLU A 119 -2.54 -1.92 8.34
CA GLU A 119 -2.77 -1.42 6.99
C GLU A 119 -1.59 -1.74 6.08
N VAL A 120 -1.88 -2.40 4.96
CA VAL A 120 -0.89 -2.73 3.94
C VAL A 120 -1.27 -2.13 2.59
N HIS A 121 -0.24 -1.66 1.90
CA HIS A 121 -0.29 -0.96 0.65
C HIS A 121 0.30 -1.81 -0.47
N MET A 122 -0.41 -1.82 -1.59
CA MET A 122 -0.03 -2.53 -2.80
C MET A 122 0.27 -1.54 -3.91
N PRO A 123 1.49 -1.52 -4.45
CA PRO A 123 1.78 -0.76 -5.63
C PRO A 123 1.16 -1.46 -6.85
N LEU A 124 0.10 -0.85 -7.41
CA LEU A 124 -0.30 -0.90 -8.83
C LEU A 124 -0.66 -2.25 -9.50
N GLU A 125 -0.64 -3.39 -8.80
CA GLU A 125 -1.08 -4.70 -9.33
C GLU A 125 -2.16 -5.36 -8.48
N ASN A 126 -3.02 -6.17 -9.13
CA ASN A 126 -3.96 -7.03 -8.41
C ASN A 126 -3.22 -8.25 -7.84
N ILE A 127 -3.14 -8.36 -6.51
CA ILE A 127 -2.54 -9.51 -5.82
C ILE A 127 -3.48 -10.69 -5.69
N GLU A 128 -4.74 -10.59 -6.11
CA GLU A 128 -5.76 -11.61 -5.87
C GLU A 128 -5.28 -12.99 -6.33
N ASP A 129 -4.60 -13.08 -7.48
CA ASP A 129 -3.99 -14.30 -8.02
C ASP A 129 -2.85 -14.90 -7.16
N LYS A 130 -2.31 -14.10 -6.24
CA LYS A 130 -1.23 -14.48 -5.32
C LYS A 130 -1.72 -14.66 -3.88
N THR A 131 -2.99 -14.39 -3.59
CA THR A 131 -3.56 -14.52 -2.26
C THR A 131 -4.22 -15.88 -2.03
N ALA A 132 -4.18 -16.31 -0.77
CA ALA A 132 -4.79 -17.53 -0.26
C ALA A 132 -5.63 -17.18 0.98
N PRO A 133 -6.43 -18.11 1.54
CA PRO A 133 -7.13 -17.89 2.81
C PRO A 133 -6.18 -17.51 3.96
N HIS A 134 -4.94 -17.99 3.92
CA HIS A 134 -3.88 -17.65 4.87
C HIS A 134 -2.64 -17.20 4.09
N ASN A 135 -2.28 -15.93 4.21
CA ASN A 135 -1.15 -15.35 3.51
C ASN A 135 0.05 -15.15 4.42
N VAL A 136 1.24 -15.24 3.85
CA VAL A 136 2.49 -14.75 4.44
C VAL A 136 2.97 -13.58 3.59
N VAL A 137 2.94 -12.38 4.16
CA VAL A 137 3.25 -11.14 3.45
C VAL A 137 4.50 -10.52 4.05
N GLU A 138 5.48 -10.21 3.21
CA GLU A 138 6.66 -9.46 3.62
C GLU A 138 6.47 -7.98 3.30
N VAL A 139 6.72 -7.12 4.29
CA VAL A 139 6.41 -5.70 4.20
C VAL A 139 7.53 -4.79 4.68
N LEU A 140 7.55 -3.58 4.11
CA LEU A 140 8.36 -2.45 4.57
C LEU A 140 7.45 -1.34 5.12
N PHE A 141 7.67 -0.90 6.35
CA PHE A 141 6.84 0.15 6.94
C PHE A 141 7.29 1.58 6.56
N SER A 142 6.37 2.39 6.03
CA SER A 142 6.57 3.79 5.66
C SER A 142 5.36 4.66 6.04
N LYS A 143 5.60 5.83 6.66
CA LYS A 143 4.55 6.81 7.04
C LYS A 143 3.28 6.22 7.71
N GLY A 144 3.41 5.15 8.49
CA GLY A 144 2.27 4.52 9.19
C GLY A 144 1.54 3.44 8.40
N VAL A 145 1.94 3.18 7.15
CA VAL A 145 1.42 2.10 6.29
C VAL A 145 2.54 1.10 5.99
N ALA A 146 2.21 -0.17 5.77
CA ALA A 146 3.15 -1.20 5.37
C ALA A 146 3.09 -1.47 3.86
N ILE A 147 4.18 -1.31 3.13
CA ILE A 147 4.24 -1.60 1.69
C ILE A 147 4.51 -3.08 1.50
N ILE A 148 3.71 -3.77 0.69
CA ILE A 148 3.91 -5.17 0.34
C ILE A 148 5.10 -5.31 -0.61
N LEU A 149 6.07 -6.13 -0.22
CA LEU A 149 7.22 -6.51 -1.04
C LEU A 149 6.97 -7.85 -1.73
N THR A 150 6.58 -8.86 -0.95
CA THR A 150 6.26 -10.21 -1.42
C THR A 150 5.00 -10.74 -0.75
N CYS A 151 4.30 -11.64 -1.43
CA CYS A 151 3.16 -12.38 -0.89
C CYS A 151 3.31 -13.87 -1.21
N ASN A 152 3.24 -14.71 -0.18
CA ASN A 152 3.38 -16.16 -0.28
C ASN A 152 4.67 -16.58 -1.02
N GLY A 153 5.75 -15.84 -0.80
CA GLY A 153 7.05 -16.06 -1.45
C GLY A 153 7.16 -15.56 -2.89
N ARG A 154 6.09 -15.01 -3.47
CA ARG A 154 6.08 -14.44 -4.82
C ARG A 154 6.35 -12.92 -4.76
N PRO A 155 7.27 -12.39 -5.59
CA PRO A 155 7.53 -10.96 -5.61
C PRO A 155 6.30 -10.18 -6.08
N SER A 156 5.87 -9.19 -5.31
CA SER A 156 4.82 -8.27 -5.75
C SER A 156 5.46 -7.01 -6.32
N LEU A 157 6.36 -6.39 -5.55
CA LEU A 157 6.94 -5.10 -5.89
C LEU A 157 7.82 -5.15 -7.17
N VAL A 158 8.65 -6.19 -7.29
CA VAL A 158 9.57 -6.35 -8.43
C VAL A 158 8.81 -6.74 -9.70
N GLU A 159 7.79 -7.58 -9.59
CA GLU A 159 6.91 -7.93 -10.72
C GLU A 159 6.17 -6.70 -11.22
N THR A 160 5.63 -5.88 -10.30
CA THR A 160 5.05 -4.58 -10.65
C THR A 160 6.06 -3.70 -11.39
N MET A 161 7.30 -3.56 -10.89
CA MET A 161 8.31 -2.80 -11.62
C MET A 161 8.50 -3.33 -13.05
N HIS A 162 8.66 -4.64 -13.24
CA HIS A 162 8.86 -5.23 -14.56
C HIS A 162 7.65 -5.04 -15.49
N HIS A 163 6.44 -5.25 -14.99
CA HIS A 163 5.21 -5.02 -15.74
C HIS A 163 5.11 -3.57 -16.22
N TRP A 164 5.43 -2.61 -15.35
CA TRP A 164 5.40 -1.20 -15.72
C TRP A 164 6.58 -0.81 -16.61
N GLN A 165 7.75 -1.43 -16.47
CA GLN A 165 8.88 -1.22 -17.37
C GLN A 165 8.53 -1.62 -18.81
N THR A 166 7.84 -2.73 -19.04
CA THR A 166 7.45 -3.15 -20.40
C THR A 166 6.40 -2.22 -21.03
N LEU A 167 5.57 -1.58 -20.20
CA LEU A 167 4.59 -0.59 -20.66
C LEU A 167 5.19 0.80 -20.88
N LEU A 168 6.21 1.17 -20.10
CA LEU A 168 6.77 2.53 -20.05
C LEU A 168 8.05 2.71 -20.87
N LEU A 169 8.83 1.66 -21.03
CA LEU A 169 10.03 1.67 -21.87
C LEU A 169 9.64 1.02 -23.20
N PRO A 170 9.77 1.72 -24.36
CA PRO A 170 9.64 1.05 -25.64
C PRO A 170 10.62 -0.15 -25.66
N PRO A 171 10.29 -1.27 -26.30
CA PRO A 171 11.20 -2.40 -26.38
C PRO A 171 12.51 -1.89 -26.97
N ALA A 172 13.54 -1.83 -26.12
CA ALA A 172 14.88 -1.54 -26.57
C ALA A 172 15.20 -2.62 -27.61
N GLN A 173 15.49 -2.17 -28.83
CA GLN A 173 15.86 -2.98 -29.97
C GLN A 173 16.77 -4.14 -29.54
N ALA A 174 16.20 -5.35 -29.49
CA ALA A 174 16.93 -6.60 -29.35
C ALA A 174 17.80 -6.93 -30.59
N ASP A 175 17.94 -5.99 -31.54
CA ASP A 175 18.61 -6.16 -32.84
C ASP A 175 19.84 -5.27 -33.05
N ALA A 176 20.39 -4.62 -32.01
CA ALA A 176 21.65 -3.88 -32.13
C ALA A 176 22.91 -4.76 -31.87
N ALA A 177 22.80 -6.07 -32.01
CA ALA A 177 23.93 -7.00 -32.01
C ALA A 177 23.97 -7.78 -33.34
N LYS A 178 24.09 -7.06 -34.46
CA LYS A 178 24.72 -7.65 -35.65
C LYS A 178 26.24 -7.49 -35.50
N PRO A 179 27.04 -8.56 -35.63
CA PRO A 179 28.48 -8.43 -35.71
C PRO A 179 28.79 -7.83 -37.08
N HIS A 180 29.40 -6.65 -37.11
CA HIS A 180 30.09 -6.23 -38.33
C HIS A 180 31.45 -6.92 -38.34
N ALA A 181 31.53 -7.90 -39.23
CA ALA A 181 32.74 -8.50 -39.77
C ALA A 181 33.61 -7.45 -40.49
#